data_AF-A0A9D3B6B3-F1
#
_entry.id   AF-A0A9D3B6B3-F1
#
_cell.length_a   1.000
_cell.length_b   1.000
_cell.length_c   1.000
_cell.angle_alpha   90.00
_cell.angle_beta   90.00
_cell.angle_gamma   90.00
#
_symmetry.space_group_name_H-M   'P 1'
#
loop_
_entity.id
_entity.type
_entity.pdbx_description
1 polymer ?
#
loop_
_entity_poly.entity_id
_entity_poly.type
_entity_poly.pdbx_seq_one_letter_code
_entity_poly.pdbx_strand_id
1 'polypeptide(L)'
;MISNQAVSIEQTSKDNKKIARTRRQRGYHWEDTIVKRFNKLENWEAFRLGSPSVALPDILTVNNQERILFTIEAKSGTNNTLQVPYDQISRCLKWTETFKVYKTRDVILAFKFLSKKRIGVGQYENRELREFFKVWHKGDDIMDCVCTYEGEVYGLKDKTRLKINLKDCEMPFKIKSPRANISY
;
A
#
# COMPACT_ATOMS: atom_id res chain seq x y z
N MET A 1 -14.77 45.06 -3.49
CA MET A 1 -13.52 44.31 -3.25
C MET A 1 -13.77 42.85 -2.81
N ILE A 2 -14.75 42.13 -3.37
CA ILE A 2 -15.12 40.75 -2.94
C ILE A 2 -14.75 39.70 -4.01
N SER A 3 -14.39 40.12 -5.23
CA SER A 3 -14.20 39.22 -6.39
C SER A 3 -12.89 38.42 -6.39
N ASN A 4 -11.76 38.99 -5.95
CA ASN A 4 -10.46 38.32 -6.06
C ASN A 4 -10.25 37.18 -5.03
N GLN A 5 -10.84 37.30 -3.83
CA GLN A 5 -10.75 36.24 -2.82
C GLN A 5 -11.59 35.01 -3.21
N ALA A 6 -12.82 35.20 -3.70
CA ALA A 6 -13.69 34.10 -4.11
C ALA A 6 -13.10 33.27 -5.27
N VAL A 7 -12.52 33.95 -6.28
CA VAL A 7 -11.86 33.30 -7.42
C VAL A 7 -10.62 32.50 -6.98
N SER A 8 -9.84 33.02 -6.03
CA SER A 8 -8.66 32.32 -5.47
C SER A 8 -9.01 31.05 -4.69
N ILE A 9 -10.12 31.06 -3.94
CA ILE A 9 -10.64 29.91 -3.18
C ILE A 9 -11.17 28.82 -4.12
N GLU A 10 -11.91 29.21 -5.16
CA GLU A 10 -12.46 28.26 -6.13
C GLU A 10 -11.36 27.55 -6.94
N GLN A 11 -10.31 28.30 -7.33
CA GLN A 11 -9.15 27.75 -8.02
C GLN A 11 -8.38 26.75 -7.14
N THR A 12 -8.13 27.10 -5.88
CA THR A 12 -7.48 26.21 -4.90
C THR A 12 -8.28 24.92 -4.67
N SER A 13 -9.61 25.01 -4.64
CA SER A 13 -10.52 23.86 -4.53
C SER A 13 -10.44 22.93 -5.75
N LYS A 14 -10.39 23.48 -6.97
CA LYS A 14 -10.23 22.70 -8.22
C LYS A 14 -8.88 21.97 -8.26
N ASP A 15 -7.80 22.64 -7.84
CA ASP A 15 -6.47 22.05 -7.78
C ASP A 15 -6.38 20.91 -6.75
N ASN A 16 -7.00 21.08 -5.58
CA ASN A 16 -7.10 20.03 -4.57
C ASN A 16 -7.87 18.80 -5.08
N LYS A 17 -8.98 19.00 -5.80
CA LYS A 17 -9.72 17.90 -6.44
C LYS A 17 -8.87 17.15 -7.46
N LYS A 18 -8.10 17.87 -8.29
CA LYS A 18 -7.20 17.28 -9.29
C LYS A 18 -6.11 16.45 -8.60
N ILE A 19 -5.47 16.99 -7.56
CA ILE A 19 -4.46 16.29 -6.76
C ILE A 19 -5.03 15.01 -6.13
N ALA A 20 -6.21 15.09 -5.52
CA ALA A 20 -6.89 13.95 -4.92
C ALA A 20 -7.20 12.87 -5.95
N ARG A 21 -7.68 13.24 -7.15
CA ARG A 21 -7.93 12.32 -8.26
C ARG A 21 -6.65 11.63 -8.73
N THR A 22 -5.58 12.37 -8.92
CA THR A 22 -4.27 11.81 -9.31
C THR A 22 -3.75 10.84 -8.24
N ARG A 23 -3.93 11.14 -6.94
CA ARG A 23 -3.56 10.23 -5.85
C ARG A 23 -4.36 8.92 -5.92
N ARG A 24 -5.68 9.00 -6.11
CA ARG A 24 -6.54 7.80 -6.25
C ARG A 24 -6.15 6.96 -7.45
N GLN A 25 -5.94 7.59 -8.61
CA GLN A 25 -5.52 6.87 -9.82
C GLN A 25 -4.19 6.12 -9.63
N ARG A 26 -3.25 6.69 -8.87
CA ARG A 26 -1.99 6.00 -8.52
C ARG A 26 -2.21 4.80 -7.59
N GLY A 27 -3.14 4.91 -6.64
CA GLY A 27 -3.58 3.78 -5.80
C GLY A 27 -4.17 2.66 -6.67
N TYR A 28 -5.18 2.98 -7.47
CA TYR A 28 -5.85 2.00 -8.34
C TYR A 28 -4.92 1.33 -9.33
N HIS A 29 -3.96 2.09 -9.88
CA HIS A 29 -2.95 1.53 -10.77
C HIS A 29 -1.98 0.62 -10.03
N TRP A 30 -1.65 0.91 -8.77
CA TRP A 30 -0.80 0.05 -7.96
C TRP A 30 -1.50 -1.27 -7.63
N GLU A 31 -2.77 -1.20 -7.20
CA GLU A 31 -3.61 -2.38 -6.95
C GLU A 31 -3.71 -3.27 -8.21
N ASP A 32 -4.03 -2.67 -9.35
CA ASP A 32 -4.12 -3.35 -10.65
C ASP A 32 -2.77 -3.97 -11.08
N THR A 33 -1.65 -3.31 -10.76
CA THR A 33 -0.32 -3.86 -11.05
C THR A 33 -0.06 -5.14 -10.26
N ILE A 34 -0.38 -5.16 -8.96
CA ILE A 34 -0.20 -6.34 -8.11
C ILE A 34 -1.07 -7.49 -8.61
N VAL A 35 -2.36 -7.22 -8.89
CA VAL A 35 -3.30 -8.22 -9.44
C VAL A 35 -2.77 -8.83 -10.73
N LYS A 36 -2.33 -7.99 -11.68
CA LYS A 36 -1.76 -8.45 -12.95
C LYS A 36 -0.48 -9.24 -12.80
N ARG A 37 0.31 -9.02 -11.75
CA ARG A 37 1.53 -9.79 -11.48
C ARG A 37 1.20 -11.18 -10.94
N PHE A 38 0.23 -11.29 -10.02
CA PHE A 38 -0.25 -12.60 -9.55
C PHE A 38 -0.91 -13.40 -10.67
N ASN A 39 -1.82 -12.80 -11.44
CA ASN A 39 -2.56 -13.49 -12.51
C ASN A 39 -1.69 -13.91 -13.72
N LYS A 40 -0.39 -13.58 -13.72
CA LYS A 40 0.58 -14.09 -14.70
C LYS A 40 1.28 -15.37 -14.24
N LEU A 41 1.15 -15.72 -12.97
CA LEU A 41 1.74 -16.90 -12.37
C LEU A 41 0.75 -18.06 -12.46
N GLU A 42 1.27 -19.26 -12.64
CA GLU A 42 0.46 -20.46 -12.62
C GLU A 42 -0.14 -20.69 -11.22
N ASN A 43 -1.39 -21.16 -11.18
CA ASN A 43 -2.12 -21.49 -9.94
C ASN A 43 -2.41 -20.31 -9.00
N TRP A 44 -2.17 -19.07 -9.43
CA TRP A 44 -2.52 -17.86 -8.69
C TRP A 44 -3.71 -17.14 -9.31
N GLU A 45 -4.66 -16.76 -8.46
CA GLU A 45 -5.77 -15.89 -8.83
C GLU A 45 -5.81 -14.68 -7.88
N ALA A 46 -5.93 -13.48 -8.44
CA ALA A 46 -5.97 -12.24 -7.70
C ALA A 46 -7.09 -11.33 -8.19
N PHE A 47 -7.76 -10.69 -7.24
CA PHE A 47 -8.93 -9.87 -7.44
C PHE A 47 -8.74 -8.54 -6.72
N ARG A 48 -8.95 -7.43 -7.45
CA ARG A 48 -9.11 -6.13 -6.81
C ARG A 48 -10.54 -6.02 -6.30
N LEU A 49 -10.74 -5.77 -5.01
CA LEU A 49 -12.06 -5.74 -4.39
C LEU A 49 -12.67 -4.33 -4.31
N GLY A 50 -11.91 -3.30 -4.72
CA GLY A 50 -12.42 -1.98 -5.08
C GLY A 50 -12.61 -0.99 -3.93
N SER A 51 -12.35 0.29 -4.20
CA SER A 51 -12.66 1.42 -3.30
C SER A 51 -14.10 1.92 -3.46
N PRO A 52 -14.78 2.43 -2.40
CA PRO A 52 -14.33 2.62 -1.02
C PRO A 52 -15.06 1.64 -0.08
N SER A 53 -14.83 0.33 -0.25
CA SER A 53 -15.45 -0.62 0.68
C SER A 53 -14.79 -0.52 2.04
N VAL A 54 -15.58 -0.19 3.07
CA VAL A 54 -15.13 -0.23 4.48
C VAL A 54 -14.99 -1.66 5.01
N ALA A 55 -15.39 -2.67 4.21
CA ALA A 55 -15.46 -4.07 4.62
C ALA A 55 -14.49 -5.00 3.88
N LEU A 56 -13.91 -4.57 2.75
CA LEU A 56 -13.03 -5.40 1.91
C LEU A 56 -11.56 -4.93 1.97
N PRO A 57 -10.58 -5.85 1.91
CA PRO A 57 -9.19 -5.47 1.63
C PRO A 57 -9.08 -4.91 0.20
N ASP A 58 -7.99 -4.22 -0.14
CA ASP A 58 -7.80 -3.70 -1.51
C ASP A 58 -7.74 -4.85 -2.53
N ILE A 59 -7.01 -5.92 -2.19
CA ILE A 59 -6.79 -7.08 -3.05
C ILE A 59 -6.95 -8.38 -2.24
N LEU A 60 -7.57 -9.38 -2.85
CA LEU A 60 -7.56 -10.76 -2.39
C LEU A 60 -6.81 -11.61 -3.41
N THR A 61 -5.87 -12.44 -2.95
CA THR A 61 -5.13 -13.38 -3.79
C THR A 61 -5.22 -14.77 -3.20
N VAL A 62 -5.32 -15.78 -4.07
CA VAL A 62 -5.39 -17.18 -3.66
C VAL A 62 -4.50 -18.02 -4.55
N ASN A 63 -3.92 -19.06 -3.96
CA ASN A 63 -3.39 -20.22 -4.65
C ASN A 63 -4.08 -21.45 -4.08
N ASN A 64 -5.00 -22.02 -4.85
CA ASN A 64 -5.86 -23.11 -4.38
C ASN A 64 -5.09 -24.44 -4.25
N GLN A 65 -4.09 -24.65 -5.09
CA GLN A 65 -3.24 -25.84 -5.05
C GLN A 65 -2.40 -25.88 -3.77
N GLU A 66 -1.70 -24.80 -3.46
CA GLU A 66 -0.86 -24.67 -2.26
C GLU A 66 -1.68 -24.28 -1.02
N ARG A 67 -2.97 -24.00 -1.18
CA ARG A 67 -3.88 -23.50 -0.12
C ARG A 67 -3.31 -22.27 0.58
N ILE A 68 -2.88 -21.29 -0.22
CA ILE A 68 -2.42 -19.97 0.23
C ILE A 68 -3.48 -18.93 -0.07
N LEU A 69 -3.71 -18.02 0.88
CA LEU A 69 -4.54 -16.84 0.72
C LEU A 69 -3.80 -15.62 1.26
N PHE A 70 -3.75 -14.56 0.47
CA PHE A 70 -3.26 -13.26 0.90
C PHE A 70 -4.38 -12.22 0.79
N THR A 71 -4.55 -11.45 1.87
CA THR A 71 -5.28 -10.18 1.81
C THR A 71 -4.26 -9.07 1.78
N ILE A 72 -4.35 -8.17 0.80
CA ILE A 72 -3.34 -7.14 0.59
C ILE A 72 -3.98 -5.76 0.74
N GLU A 73 -3.31 -4.90 1.52
CA GLU A 73 -3.59 -3.47 1.59
C GLU A 73 -2.44 -2.73 0.88
N ALA A 74 -2.76 -1.91 -0.11
CA ALA A 74 -1.80 -1.39 -1.07
C ALA A 74 -1.70 0.14 -0.99
N LYS A 75 -0.51 0.66 -0.67
CA LYS A 75 -0.24 2.10 -0.61
C LYS A 75 0.79 2.50 -1.65
N SER A 76 0.50 3.57 -2.39
CA SER A 76 1.46 4.18 -3.31
C SER A 76 1.53 5.70 -3.18
N GLY A 77 2.73 6.28 -3.34
CA GLY A 77 2.87 7.72 -3.18
C GLY A 77 4.25 8.31 -3.44
N THR A 78 4.31 9.64 -3.33
CA THR A 78 5.51 10.47 -3.55
C THR A 78 6.15 10.96 -2.27
N ASN A 79 5.58 10.61 -1.12
CA ASN A 79 6.13 10.98 0.18
C ASN A 79 7.29 10.06 0.55
N ASN A 80 7.98 10.38 1.65
CA ASN A 80 9.01 9.51 2.24
C ASN A 80 8.44 8.46 3.18
N THR A 81 7.17 8.56 3.51
CA THR A 81 6.45 7.58 4.31
C THR A 81 5.11 7.25 3.68
N LEU A 82 4.68 6.01 3.86
CA LEU A 82 3.35 5.52 3.49
C LEU A 82 2.75 4.82 4.70
N GLN A 83 1.52 5.20 5.05
CA GLN A 83 0.83 4.70 6.23
C GLN A 83 -0.34 3.81 5.81
N VAL A 84 -0.46 2.68 6.50
CA VAL A 84 -1.64 1.83 6.53
C VAL A 84 -2.32 2.01 7.89
N PRO A 85 -3.49 2.66 7.92
CA PRO A 85 -4.33 2.77 9.12
C PRO A 85 -4.72 1.43 9.76
N TYR A 86 -4.85 1.45 11.09
CA TYR A 86 -5.32 0.36 11.94
C TYR A 86 -6.55 -0.35 11.38
N ASP A 87 -7.57 0.41 10.97
CA ASP A 87 -8.85 -0.15 10.54
C ASP A 87 -8.73 -0.99 9.26
N GLN A 88 -7.76 -0.64 8.40
CA GLN A 88 -7.49 -1.37 7.17
C GLN A 88 -6.75 -2.69 7.46
N ILE A 89 -5.80 -2.69 8.38
CA ILE A 89 -5.09 -3.91 8.81
C ILE A 89 -6.08 -4.86 9.50
N SER A 90 -6.90 -4.34 10.42
CA SER A 90 -7.95 -5.11 11.09
C SER A 90 -8.93 -5.73 10.09
N ARG A 91 -9.30 -4.99 9.06
CA ARG A 91 -10.15 -5.49 7.96
C ARG A 91 -9.51 -6.63 7.19
N CYS A 92 -8.23 -6.51 6.81
CA CYS A 92 -7.50 -7.60 6.16
C CYS A 92 -7.45 -8.87 7.04
N LEU A 93 -7.13 -8.72 8.34
CA LEU A 93 -7.10 -9.82 9.30
C LEU A 93 -8.45 -10.53 9.45
N LYS A 94 -9.56 -9.79 9.42
CA LYS A 94 -10.90 -10.39 9.47
C LYS A 94 -11.15 -11.32 8.28
N TRP A 95 -10.65 -10.96 7.10
CA TRP A 95 -10.77 -11.79 5.91
C TRP A 95 -9.91 -13.05 6.01
N THR A 96 -8.66 -12.96 6.50
CA THR A 96 -7.84 -14.16 6.73
C THR A 96 -8.47 -15.13 7.74
N GLU A 97 -9.22 -14.63 8.73
CA GLU A 97 -9.96 -15.48 9.68
C GLU A 97 -11.23 -16.12 9.10
N THR A 98 -11.80 -15.54 8.04
CA THR A 98 -13.04 -16.02 7.42
C THR A 98 -12.77 -17.27 6.57
N PHE A 99 -11.68 -17.28 5.78
CA PHE A 99 -11.37 -18.35 4.83
C PHE A 99 -10.49 -19.45 5.44
N LYS A 100 -10.99 -20.15 6.47
CA LYS A 100 -10.22 -21.15 7.24
C LYS A 100 -9.76 -22.38 6.46
N VAL A 101 -10.27 -22.60 5.24
CA VAL A 101 -9.88 -23.70 4.36
C VAL A 101 -8.43 -23.59 3.85
N TYR A 102 -7.90 -22.36 3.76
CA TYR A 102 -6.52 -22.11 3.37
C TYR A 102 -5.57 -22.35 4.54
N LYS A 103 -4.44 -23.01 4.27
CA LYS A 103 -3.42 -23.30 5.27
C LYS A 103 -2.64 -22.03 5.63
N THR A 104 -2.09 -21.38 4.62
CA THR A 104 -1.35 -20.12 4.76
C THR A 104 -2.29 -18.96 4.50
N ARG A 105 -2.41 -18.05 5.46
CA ARG A 105 -3.36 -16.94 5.43
C ARG A 105 -2.70 -15.71 6.03
N ASP A 106 -2.13 -14.88 5.17
CA ASP A 106 -1.33 -13.73 5.60
C ASP A 106 -1.93 -12.40 5.12
N VAL A 107 -1.73 -11.38 5.96
CA VAL A 107 -1.98 -10.00 5.58
C VAL A 107 -0.70 -9.40 5.04
N ILE A 108 -0.74 -8.91 3.80
CA ILE A 108 0.40 -8.28 3.14
C ILE A 108 0.17 -6.77 3.05
N LEU A 109 1.11 -5.99 3.58
CA LEU A 109 1.15 -4.56 3.40
C LEU A 109 2.07 -4.25 2.21
N ALA A 110 1.50 -3.74 1.11
CA ALA A 110 2.21 -3.51 -0.14
C ALA A 110 2.46 -2.02 -0.39
N PHE A 111 3.72 -1.60 -0.30
CA PHE A 111 4.14 -0.21 -0.42
C PHE A 111 4.82 0.05 -1.75
N LYS A 112 4.47 1.14 -2.43
CA LYS A 112 5.15 1.63 -3.64
C LYS A 112 5.50 3.10 -3.54
N PHE A 113 6.80 3.35 -3.38
CA PHE A 113 7.38 4.68 -3.47
C PHE A 113 7.70 5.00 -4.93
N LEU A 114 7.06 6.05 -5.45
CA LEU A 114 7.22 6.44 -6.84
C LEU A 114 8.58 7.08 -7.09
N SER A 115 9.07 7.02 -8.32
CA SER A 115 10.33 7.63 -8.77
C SER A 115 10.35 9.18 -8.75
N LYS A 116 9.27 9.79 -8.24
CA LYS A 116 9.19 11.21 -7.96
C LYS A 116 8.87 11.42 -6.49
N LYS A 117 9.72 12.19 -5.81
CA LYS A 117 9.55 12.60 -4.42
C LYS A 117 9.00 14.01 -4.37
N ARG A 118 7.96 14.23 -3.58
CA ARG A 118 7.40 15.57 -3.38
C ARG A 118 8.26 16.33 -2.38
N ILE A 119 8.73 17.52 -2.77
CA ILE A 119 9.52 18.43 -1.93
C ILE A 119 8.75 19.70 -1.56
N GLY A 120 7.65 19.99 -2.26
CA GLY A 120 6.80 21.14 -2.01
C GLY A 120 5.43 21.00 -2.66
N VAL A 121 4.63 22.07 -2.66
CA VAL A 121 3.35 22.08 -3.40
C VAL A 121 3.65 22.07 -4.90
N GLY A 122 3.27 21.00 -5.59
CA GLY A 122 3.52 20.83 -7.02
C GLY A 122 4.98 20.57 -7.41
N GLN A 123 5.93 20.65 -6.47
CA GLN A 123 7.36 20.47 -6.71
C GLN A 123 7.81 19.04 -6.41
N TYR A 124 8.60 18.48 -7.33
CA TYR A 124 9.09 17.12 -7.25
C TYR A 124 10.57 17.01 -7.64
N GLU A 125 11.29 16.11 -6.98
CA GLU A 125 12.61 15.65 -7.38
C GLU A 125 12.56 14.19 -7.83
N ASN A 126 13.52 13.78 -8.65
CA ASN A 126 13.66 12.39 -9.08
C ASN A 126 14.27 11.54 -7.97
N ARG A 127 13.81 10.29 -7.86
CA ARG A 127 14.38 9.25 -7.02
C ARG A 127 14.16 7.88 -7.64
N GLU A 128 14.72 6.85 -7.04
CA GLU A 128 14.45 5.47 -7.42
C GLU A 128 13.00 5.07 -7.07
N LEU A 129 12.41 4.19 -7.88
CA LEU A 129 11.14 3.55 -7.54
C LEU A 129 11.44 2.37 -6.63
N ARG A 130 10.73 2.27 -5.50
CA ARG A 130 10.91 1.19 -4.53
C ARG A 130 9.57 0.56 -4.18
N GLU A 131 9.56 -0.76 -4.13
CA GLU A 131 8.42 -1.58 -3.75
C GLU A 131 8.80 -2.43 -2.53
N PHE A 132 7.95 -2.45 -1.50
CA PHE A 132 8.14 -3.26 -0.30
C PHE A 132 6.86 -4.04 -0.01
N PHE A 133 7.01 -5.29 0.42
CA PHE A 133 5.90 -6.14 0.83
C PHE A 133 6.21 -6.68 2.21
N LYS A 134 5.36 -6.34 3.19
CA LYS A 134 5.58 -6.71 4.60
C LYS A 134 4.45 -7.60 5.08
N VAL A 135 4.79 -8.70 5.76
CA VAL A 135 3.79 -9.59 6.38
C VAL A 135 3.38 -9.00 7.71
N TRP A 136 2.08 -8.81 7.93
CA TRP A 136 1.52 -8.57 9.25
C TRP A 136 1.13 -9.91 9.88
N HIS A 137 1.75 -10.29 10.98
CA HIS A 137 1.51 -11.60 11.57
C HIS A 137 0.19 -11.63 12.34
N LYS A 138 -0.50 -12.76 12.23
CA LYS A 138 -1.67 -13.05 13.05
C LYS A 138 -1.25 -13.14 14.52
N GLY A 139 -1.83 -12.29 15.36
CA GLY A 139 -1.53 -12.23 16.80
C GLY A 139 -0.74 -10.99 17.22
N ASP A 140 -0.15 -10.25 16.26
CA ASP A 140 0.48 -8.97 16.55
C ASP A 140 -0.58 -7.91 16.91
N ASP A 141 -0.25 -7.04 17.88
CA ASP A 141 -1.09 -5.90 18.25
C ASP A 141 -1.32 -4.98 17.06
N ILE A 142 -2.58 -4.84 16.64
CA ILE A 142 -2.95 -3.99 15.51
C ILE A 142 -2.75 -2.52 15.89
N MET A 143 -2.08 -1.77 15.02
CA MET A 143 -1.84 -0.33 15.13
C MET A 143 -1.63 0.25 13.73
N ASP A 144 -1.56 1.58 13.59
CA ASP A 144 -1.19 2.16 12.31
C ASP A 144 0.22 1.72 11.94
N CYS A 145 0.41 1.22 10.71
CA CYS A 145 1.72 0.83 10.21
C CYS A 145 2.27 1.92 9.29
N VAL A 146 3.48 2.40 9.54
CA VAL A 146 4.19 3.31 8.65
C VAL A 146 5.42 2.64 8.08
N CYS A 147 5.54 2.66 6.76
CA CYS A 147 6.73 2.25 6.02
C CYS A 147 7.47 3.49 5.53
N THR A 148 8.79 3.51 5.68
CA THR A 148 9.67 4.56 5.17
C THR A 148 10.17 4.22 3.76
N TYR A 149 10.74 5.20 3.07
CA TYR A 149 11.35 5.01 1.75
C TYR A 149 12.55 4.02 1.77
N GLU A 150 13.19 3.85 2.92
CA GLU A 150 14.27 2.87 3.13
C GLU A 150 13.75 1.47 3.48
N GLY A 151 12.43 1.27 3.56
CA GLY A 151 11.81 -0.02 3.86
C GLY A 151 11.72 -0.35 5.35
N GLU A 152 12.18 0.55 6.22
CA GLU A 152 11.96 0.43 7.67
C GLU A 152 10.48 0.62 8.00
N VAL A 153 10.00 -0.12 9.00
CA VAL A 153 8.61 -0.05 9.47
C VAL A 153 8.56 0.35 10.94
N TYR A 154 7.52 1.10 11.30
CA TYR A 154 7.19 1.42 12.68
C TYR A 154 5.68 1.52 12.86
N GLY A 155 5.23 1.24 14.08
CA GLY A 155 3.85 1.43 14.50
C GLY A 155 3.59 2.85 14.96
N LEU A 156 2.37 3.34 14.77
CA LEU A 156 1.85 4.54 15.42
C LEU A 156 0.64 4.18 16.28
N LYS A 157 0.72 4.53 17.57
CA LYS A 157 -0.38 4.42 18.51
C LYS A 157 -0.42 5.71 19.33
N ASP A 158 -1.55 6.42 19.31
CA ASP A 158 -1.73 7.69 20.00
C ASP A 158 -0.60 8.71 19.71
N LYS A 159 -0.20 8.80 18.44
CA LYS A 159 0.91 9.63 17.93
C LYS A 159 2.31 9.24 18.43
N THR A 160 2.42 8.16 19.21
CA THR A 160 3.69 7.61 19.68
C THR A 160 4.22 6.59 18.68
N ARG A 161 5.51 6.70 18.35
CA ARG A 161 6.20 5.74 17.48
C ARG A 161 6.58 4.50 18.28
N LEU A 162 6.07 3.34 17.85
CA LEU A 162 6.39 2.04 18.41
C LEU A 162 7.27 1.26 17.43
N LYS A 163 8.28 0.56 17.96
CA LYS A 163 9.07 -0.34 17.15
C LYS A 163 8.25 -1.60 16.87
N ILE A 164 8.03 -1.90 15.59
CA ILE A 164 7.45 -3.16 15.13
C ILE A 164 8.46 -3.84 14.21
N ASN A 165 8.43 -5.16 14.16
CA ASN A 165 9.30 -5.92 13.28
C ASN A 165 8.46 -6.76 12.33
N LEU A 166 8.13 -6.21 11.17
CA LEU A 166 7.42 -6.93 10.12
C LEU A 166 8.44 -7.57 9.17
N LYS A 167 8.28 -8.88 8.93
CA LYS A 167 9.12 -9.59 7.98
C LYS A 167 8.82 -9.14 6.56
N ASP A 168 9.86 -9.07 5.73
CA ASP A 168 9.67 -8.96 4.29
C ASP A 168 8.99 -10.23 3.75
N CYS A 169 8.02 -10.01 2.87
CA CYS A 169 7.34 -11.08 2.17
C CYS A 169 7.98 -11.27 0.80
N GLU A 170 8.54 -12.44 0.57
CA GLU A 170 8.98 -12.84 -0.76
C GLU A 170 7.76 -13.05 -1.66
N MET A 171 7.52 -12.08 -2.54
CA MET A 171 6.44 -12.18 -3.51
C MET A 171 6.81 -13.21 -4.60
N PRO A 172 5.84 -14.00 -5.09
CA PRO A 172 6.10 -15.01 -6.12
C PRO A 172 6.32 -14.41 -7.52
N PHE A 173 6.35 -13.09 -7.65
CA PHE A 173 6.63 -12.36 -8.88
C PHE A 173 7.85 -11.45 -8.72
N LYS A 174 8.47 -11.07 -9.83
CA LYS A 174 9.58 -10.10 -9.84
C LYS A 174 9.10 -8.74 -9.32
N ILE A 175 9.68 -8.31 -8.21
CA ILE A 175 9.49 -6.98 -7.63
C ILE A 175 10.42 -6.00 -8.37
N LYS A 176 9.99 -4.75 -8.55
CA LYS A 176 10.94 -3.67 -8.90
C LYS A 176 11.66 -3.26 -7.62
N SER A 177 12.65 -4.05 -7.22
CA SER A 177 13.53 -3.72 -6.11
C SER A 177 14.50 -2.61 -6.54
N PRO A 178 14.94 -1.75 -5.60
CA PRO A 178 16.11 -0.94 -5.87
C PRO A 178 17.27 -1.85 -6.25
N ARG A 179 18.14 -1.41 -7.17
CA ARG A 179 19.38 -2.14 -7.44
C ARG A 179 20.06 -2.34 -6.09
N ALA A 180 20.22 -3.60 -5.64
CA ALA A 180 21.17 -3.88 -4.59
C ALA A 180 22.50 -3.27 -5.06
N ASN A 181 23.08 -2.39 -4.25
CA ASN A 181 24.45 -1.95 -4.48
C ASN A 181 25.31 -3.20 -4.46
N ILE A 182 25.64 -3.72 -5.64
CA ILE A 182 26.72 -4.68 -5.81
C ILE A 182 27.97 -3.82 -5.61
N SER A 183 28.50 -3.88 -4.40
CA SER A 183 29.88 -3.48 -4.12
C SER A 183 30.78 -4.42 -4.94
N TYR A 184 31.38 -3.88 -6.00
CA TYR A 184 32.60 -4.45 -6.60
C TYR A 184 33.80 -4.08 -5.73
#